data_AF-A0A9X4MA08-F1
#
_entry.id   AF-A0A9X4MA08-F1
#
_cell.length_a   1.000
_cell.length_b   1.000
_cell.length_c   1.000
_cell.angle_alpha   90.00
_cell.angle_beta   90.00
_cell.angle_gamma   90.00
#
_symmetry.space_group_name_H-M   'P 1'
#
loop_
_entity.id
_entity.type
_entity.pdbx_description
1 polymer ?
#
loop_
_entity_poly.entity_id
_entity_poly.type
_entity_poly.pdbx_seq_one_letter_code
_entity_poly.pdbx_strand_id
1 'polypeptide(L)'
;MLNRICPTIALALLLSLGAFTSAYGLTAIAQVAQENSDKAPDKSPELISSEKRALIKELLEITESSKTAQQVMDNMARAELPKLISTVIKKIPSLNSDSPEVQKQFNDTVSRIAIKYRDRVIKKINVDQLIEQISYPVYDKYFTESELRDIIGFYKSETGKKTIGLMPQIFSESMRRTNEILLPKMSSIMTEIISEELLNAIPQK
;
A
#
# COMPACT_ATOMS: atom_id res chain seq x y z
N MET A 1 14.71 -20.08 37.09
CA MET A 1 15.69 -19.65 36.08
C MET A 1 15.27 -20.19 34.72
N LEU A 2 14.59 -19.38 33.90
CA LEU A 2 14.84 -19.33 32.46
C LEU A 2 14.21 -18.05 31.91
N ASN A 3 15.10 -17.09 31.71
CA ASN A 3 14.90 -15.81 31.08
C ASN A 3 14.70 -16.04 29.57
N ARG A 4 13.55 -15.64 29.01
CA ARG A 4 13.40 -15.42 27.56
C ARG A 4 12.69 -14.09 27.32
N ILE A 5 13.47 -13.03 27.56
CA ILE A 5 13.70 -11.91 26.63
C ILE A 5 12.81 -11.99 25.38
N CYS A 6 11.68 -11.28 25.42
CA CYS A 6 10.92 -10.93 24.23
C CYS A 6 10.74 -9.40 24.20
N PRO A 7 11.72 -8.64 23.71
CA PRO A 7 11.51 -7.26 23.32
C PRO A 7 11.65 -7.12 21.79
N THR A 8 11.04 -6.09 21.23
CA THR A 8 11.35 -5.47 19.92
C THR A 8 10.89 -6.13 18.61
N ILE A 9 9.59 -6.41 18.43
CA ILE A 9 8.98 -6.45 17.07
C ILE A 9 7.65 -5.66 17.04
N ALA A 10 7.64 -4.47 17.62
CA ALA A 10 6.48 -3.56 17.55
C ALA A 10 6.77 -2.23 16.83
N LEU A 11 7.93 -2.10 16.17
CA LEU A 11 8.34 -0.84 15.54
C LEU A 11 8.46 -0.91 14.00
N ALA A 12 7.62 -1.72 13.35
CA ALA A 12 7.63 -1.90 11.90
C ALA A 12 6.24 -1.81 11.24
N LEU A 13 5.34 -1.00 11.79
CA LEU A 13 4.01 -0.75 11.20
C LEU A 13 3.67 0.74 10.97
N LEU A 14 4.57 1.68 11.32
CA LEU A 14 4.28 3.11 11.23
C LEU A 14 4.70 3.78 9.90
N LEU A 15 4.99 3.00 8.86
CA LEU A 15 5.16 3.51 7.49
C LEU A 15 4.23 2.84 6.45
N SER A 16 3.19 2.14 6.89
CA SER A 16 2.19 1.55 5.99
C SER A 16 0.79 2.05 6.33
N LEU A 17 0.54 3.34 6.11
CA LEU A 17 -0.83 3.82 5.87
C LEU A 17 -0.88 4.45 4.48
N GLY A 18 -1.40 3.67 3.52
CA GLY A 18 -1.65 4.19 2.18
C GLY A 18 -1.67 3.20 1.01
N ALA A 19 -1.85 1.88 1.21
CA ALA A 19 -2.42 0.95 0.22
C ALA A 19 -2.35 -0.51 0.70
N PHE A 20 -3.33 -0.95 1.50
CA PHE A 20 -3.61 -2.37 1.69
C PHE A 20 -5.13 -2.61 1.52
N THR A 21 -5.63 -2.35 0.32
CA THR A 21 -6.92 -2.86 -0.12
C THR A 21 -6.80 -3.33 -1.58
N SER A 22 -6.02 -4.38 -1.81
CA SER A 22 -6.17 -5.21 -3.00
C SER A 22 -6.93 -6.48 -2.61
N ALA A 23 -8.10 -6.62 -3.20
CA ALA A 23 -9.05 -7.69 -3.01
C ALA A 23 -8.42 -9.08 -3.13
N TYR A 24 -8.28 -9.81 -2.01
CA TYR A 24 -8.45 -11.25 -1.88
C TYR A 24 -8.89 -11.53 -0.44
N GLY A 25 -9.90 -12.39 -0.28
CA GLY A 25 -10.70 -12.50 0.92
C GLY A 25 -9.94 -12.94 2.17
N LEU A 26 -10.19 -12.23 3.27
CA LEU A 26 -10.18 -12.78 4.63
C LEU A 26 -11.05 -11.88 5.50
N THR A 27 -12.35 -12.20 5.58
CA THR A 27 -13.32 -11.65 6.53
C THR A 27 -13.10 -12.14 7.98
N ALA A 28 -11.88 -12.50 8.37
CA ALA A 28 -11.66 -13.20 9.65
C ALA A 28 -10.44 -12.76 10.48
N ILE A 29 -9.87 -11.55 10.25
CA ILE A 29 -8.89 -10.98 11.21
C ILE A 29 -9.14 -9.51 11.55
N ALA A 30 -10.23 -8.92 11.06
CA ALA A 30 -10.55 -7.50 11.27
C ALA A 30 -11.24 -7.19 12.63
N GLN A 31 -11.33 -8.15 13.56
CA GLN A 31 -12.08 -7.97 14.81
C GLN A 31 -11.30 -8.15 16.13
N VAL A 32 -9.97 -8.24 16.12
CA VAL A 32 -9.18 -8.38 17.38
C VAL A 32 -8.40 -7.12 17.76
N ALA A 33 -8.54 -6.01 17.04
CA ALA A 33 -7.85 -4.74 17.36
C ALA A 33 -8.82 -3.61 17.76
N GLN A 34 -9.95 -3.95 18.38
CA GLN A 34 -10.91 -2.97 18.88
C GLN A 34 -11.17 -3.17 20.37
N GLU A 35 -10.09 -3.16 21.15
CA GLU A 35 -10.16 -2.89 22.59
C GLU A 35 -8.78 -2.33 23.03
N ASN A 36 -8.80 -1.14 23.63
CA ASN A 36 -7.68 -0.36 24.15
C ASN A 36 -6.90 0.53 23.16
N SER A 37 -7.46 1.71 22.86
CA SER A 37 -6.72 2.99 22.92
C SER A 37 -7.73 4.15 22.91
N ASP A 38 -8.48 4.25 24.00
CA ASP A 38 -9.24 5.46 24.32
C ASP A 38 -8.29 6.47 24.99
N LYS A 39 -8.36 7.73 24.55
CA LYS A 39 -7.46 8.90 24.81
C LYS A 39 -6.16 9.01 24.00
N ALA A 40 -6.30 9.37 22.72
CA ALA A 40 -5.44 10.43 22.19
C ALA A 40 -6.09 11.79 22.55
N PRO A 41 -5.35 12.79 23.06
CA PRO A 41 -5.93 14.09 23.32
C PRO A 41 -6.37 14.72 21.98
N ASP A 42 -7.66 14.99 21.87
CA ASP A 42 -8.26 15.82 20.82
C ASP A 42 -7.78 17.25 21.05
N LYS A 43 -6.59 17.55 20.55
CA LYS A 43 -6.13 18.92 20.39
C LYS A 43 -6.64 19.40 19.03
N SER A 44 -7.48 20.44 19.06
CA SER A 44 -7.64 21.39 17.95
C SER A 44 -6.30 21.64 17.25
N PRO A 45 -6.24 21.96 15.94
CA PRO A 45 -4.97 22.06 15.22
C PRO A 45 -4.14 23.22 15.78
N GLU A 46 -3.36 22.94 16.82
CA GLU A 46 -2.22 23.74 17.21
C GLU A 46 -1.34 23.78 15.96
N LEU A 47 -1.02 25.00 15.53
CA LEU A 47 -0.07 25.23 14.47
C LEU A 47 1.20 24.45 14.81
N ILE A 48 1.53 23.45 13.98
CA ILE A 48 2.73 22.62 14.16
C ILE A 48 3.92 23.57 14.33
N SER A 49 4.71 23.37 15.38
CA SER A 49 5.89 24.20 15.65
C SER A 49 6.83 24.20 14.43
N SER A 50 7.57 25.28 14.23
CA SER A 50 8.54 25.38 13.13
C SER A 50 9.61 24.28 13.23
N GLU A 51 10.04 23.95 14.45
CA GLU A 51 10.99 22.89 14.74
C GLU A 51 10.45 21.52 14.36
N LYS A 52 9.26 21.16 14.84
CA LYS A 52 8.64 19.88 14.54
C LYS A 52 8.34 19.72 13.05
N ARG A 53 7.91 20.79 12.40
CA ARG A 53 7.71 20.85 10.94
C ARG A 53 9.01 20.54 10.19
N ALA A 54 10.15 21.07 10.63
CA ALA A 54 11.46 20.80 10.03
C ALA A 54 11.90 19.34 10.25
N LEU A 55 11.68 18.79 11.45
CA LEU A 55 11.98 17.39 11.75
C LEU A 55 11.14 16.42 10.91
N ILE A 56 9.83 16.67 10.78
CA ILE A 56 8.95 15.86 9.92
C ILE A 56 9.42 15.92 8.46
N LYS A 57 9.75 17.11 7.96
CA LYS A 57 10.28 17.29 6.60
C LYS A 57 11.53 16.44 6.39
N GLU A 58 12.49 16.54 7.30
CA GLU A 58 13.74 15.80 7.24
C GLU A 58 13.52 14.29 7.27
N LEU A 59 12.64 13.80 8.15
CA LEU A 59 12.29 12.39 8.21
C LEU A 59 11.74 11.90 6.88
N LEU A 60 10.78 12.62 6.30
CA LEU A 60 10.14 12.25 5.03
C LEU A 60 11.12 12.29 3.84
N GLU A 61 12.10 13.18 3.86
CA GLU A 61 13.17 13.25 2.86
C GLU A 61 14.11 12.04 2.97
N ILE A 62 14.57 11.72 4.18
CA ILE A 62 15.49 10.60 4.42
C ILE A 62 14.82 9.25 4.10
N THR A 63 13.51 9.11 4.33
CA THR A 63 12.75 7.89 4.01
C THR A 63 12.24 7.82 2.56
N GLU A 64 12.65 8.75 1.69
CA GLU A 64 12.21 8.83 0.29
C GLU A 64 10.68 8.87 0.10
N SER A 65 9.94 9.50 1.02
CA SER A 65 8.47 9.52 1.01
C SER A 65 7.90 10.17 -0.26
N SER A 66 8.54 11.22 -0.80
CA SER A 66 8.12 11.83 -2.07
C SER A 66 8.20 10.88 -3.26
N LYS A 67 9.28 10.09 -3.34
CA LYS A 67 9.44 9.07 -4.39
C LYS A 67 8.38 7.98 -4.26
N THR A 68 8.12 7.52 -3.04
CA THR A 68 7.08 6.52 -2.76
C THR A 68 5.69 7.05 -3.13
N ALA A 69 5.35 8.27 -2.73
CA ALA A 69 4.07 8.90 -3.08
C ALA A 69 3.91 9.06 -4.60
N GLN A 70 4.98 9.45 -5.31
CA GLN A 70 4.97 9.53 -6.77
C GLN A 70 4.71 8.17 -7.41
N GLN A 71 5.34 7.10 -6.92
CA GLN A 71 5.11 5.74 -7.40
C GLN A 71 3.68 5.27 -7.16
N VAL A 72 3.12 5.53 -5.98
CA VAL A 72 1.72 5.21 -5.65
C VAL A 72 0.77 5.94 -6.60
N MET A 73 0.98 7.24 -6.82
CA MET A 73 0.15 8.03 -7.72
C MET A 73 0.22 7.53 -9.16
N ASP A 74 1.40 7.18 -9.64
CA ASP A 74 1.62 6.65 -10.99
C ASP A 74 0.99 5.26 -11.17
N ASN A 75 1.08 4.40 -10.16
CA ASN A 75 0.39 3.10 -10.13
C ASN A 75 -1.13 3.25 -10.12
N MET A 76 -1.66 4.18 -9.32
CA MET A 76 -3.09 4.48 -9.28
C MET A 76 -3.57 5.03 -10.63
N ALA A 77 -2.84 5.97 -11.23
CA ALA A 77 -3.14 6.50 -12.55
C ALA A 77 -3.17 5.41 -13.63
N ARG A 78 -2.23 4.46 -13.58
CA ARG A 78 -2.20 3.28 -14.46
C ARG A 78 -3.39 2.35 -14.25
N ALA A 79 -3.79 2.11 -13.01
CA ALA A 79 -4.86 1.17 -12.67
C ALA A 79 -6.26 1.72 -12.94
N GLU A 80 -6.47 3.02 -12.70
CA GLU A 80 -7.79 3.65 -12.80
C GLU A 80 -8.18 4.02 -14.24
N LEU A 81 -7.20 4.37 -15.09
CA LEU A 81 -7.50 4.81 -16.44
C LEU A 81 -8.23 3.74 -17.29
N PRO A 82 -7.79 2.46 -17.34
CA PRO A 82 -8.51 1.43 -18.08
C PRO A 82 -9.95 1.23 -17.57
N LYS A 83 -10.17 1.32 -16.26
CA LYS A 83 -11.51 1.20 -15.66
C LYS A 83 -12.42 2.34 -16.10
N LEU A 84 -11.89 3.57 -16.10
CA LEU A 84 -12.63 4.75 -16.55
C LEU A 84 -12.99 4.62 -18.04
N ILE A 85 -12.03 4.20 -18.87
CA ILE A 85 -12.25 3.96 -20.30
C ILE A 85 -13.34 2.90 -20.50
N SER A 86 -13.23 1.74 -19.84
CA SER A 86 -14.26 0.69 -19.92
C SER A 86 -15.64 1.19 -19.52
N THR A 87 -15.73 2.01 -18.47
CA THR A 87 -16.98 2.62 -18.02
C THR A 87 -17.58 3.55 -19.08
N VAL A 88 -16.74 4.35 -19.75
CA VAL A 88 -17.18 5.24 -20.84
C VAL A 88 -17.66 4.42 -22.04
N ILE A 89 -16.92 3.38 -22.46
CA ILE A 89 -17.33 2.49 -23.56
C ILE A 89 -18.70 1.88 -23.28
N LYS A 90 -18.92 1.34 -22.07
CA LYS A 90 -20.21 0.74 -21.69
C LYS A 90 -21.38 1.72 -21.79
N LYS A 91 -21.13 3.00 -21.56
CA LYS A 91 -22.16 4.06 -21.66
C LYS A 91 -22.38 4.56 -23.09
N ILE A 92 -21.49 4.23 -24.03
CA ILE A 92 -21.54 4.70 -25.41
C ILE A 92 -21.44 3.48 -26.34
N PRO A 93 -22.56 2.79 -26.62
CA PRO A 93 -22.59 1.55 -27.40
C PRO A 93 -21.97 1.67 -28.80
N SER A 94 -21.96 2.86 -29.40
CA SER A 94 -21.32 3.12 -30.70
C SER A 94 -19.79 3.00 -30.70
N LEU A 95 -19.17 2.91 -29.52
CA LEU A 95 -17.73 2.62 -29.38
C LEU A 95 -17.42 1.11 -29.31
N ASN A 96 -18.44 0.26 -29.18
CA ASN A 96 -18.30 -1.19 -29.27
C ASN A 96 -18.46 -1.62 -30.73
N SER A 97 -17.36 -1.62 -31.47
CA SER A 97 -17.31 -2.09 -32.86
C SER A 97 -16.25 -3.18 -33.01
N ASP A 98 -16.60 -4.25 -33.72
CA ASP A 98 -15.71 -5.37 -34.00
C ASP A 98 -14.80 -5.14 -35.23
N SER A 99 -14.89 -3.97 -35.88
CA SER A 99 -14.00 -3.61 -36.99
C SER A 99 -12.55 -3.48 -36.50
N PRO A 100 -11.59 -4.17 -37.14
CA PRO A 100 -10.16 -4.06 -36.82
C PRO A 100 -9.62 -2.63 -36.91
N GLU A 101 -10.10 -1.83 -37.88
CA GLU A 101 -9.72 -0.43 -38.06
C GLU A 101 -10.19 0.43 -36.87
N VAL A 102 -11.44 0.23 -36.44
CA VAL A 102 -12.01 0.94 -35.29
C VAL A 102 -11.28 0.55 -34.00
N GLN A 103 -10.95 -0.73 -33.81
CA GLN A 103 -10.19 -1.18 -32.64
C GLN A 103 -8.77 -0.59 -32.61
N LYS A 104 -8.08 -0.54 -33.75
CA LYS A 104 -6.75 0.10 -33.84
C LYS A 104 -6.82 1.58 -33.50
N GLN A 105 -7.76 2.31 -34.10
CA GLN A 105 -7.95 3.74 -33.83
C GLN A 105 -8.33 4.00 -32.36
N PHE A 106 -9.12 3.11 -31.78
CA PHE A 106 -9.47 3.14 -30.36
C PHE A 106 -8.23 2.97 -29.48
N ASN A 107 -7.42 1.93 -29.71
CA ASN A 107 -6.19 1.66 -28.95
C ASN A 107 -5.18 2.82 -29.03
N ASP A 108 -5.00 3.39 -30.22
CA ASP A 108 -4.14 4.58 -30.41
C ASP A 108 -4.68 5.78 -29.63
N THR A 109 -6.00 5.95 -29.60
CA THR A 109 -6.66 7.03 -28.86
C THR A 109 -6.51 6.84 -27.35
N VAL A 110 -6.74 5.63 -26.85
CA VAL A 110 -6.52 5.26 -25.45
C VAL A 110 -5.08 5.52 -25.03
N SER A 111 -4.11 5.15 -25.87
CA SER A 111 -2.69 5.41 -25.61
C SER A 111 -2.39 6.91 -25.51
N ARG A 112 -2.94 7.72 -26.42
CA ARG A 112 -2.82 9.20 -26.34
C ARG A 112 -3.50 9.77 -25.09
N ILE A 113 -4.65 9.25 -24.70
CA ILE A 113 -5.34 9.64 -23.46
C ILE A 113 -4.45 9.33 -22.26
N ALA A 114 -3.84 8.14 -22.21
CA ALA A 114 -2.96 7.74 -21.13
C ALA A 114 -1.74 8.65 -20.98
N ILE A 115 -1.08 8.98 -22.09
CA ILE A 115 0.06 9.92 -22.11
C ILE A 115 -0.38 11.30 -21.60
N LYS A 116 -1.47 11.85 -22.14
CA LYS A 116 -1.99 13.17 -21.73
C LYS A 116 -2.44 13.18 -20.27
N TYR A 117 -3.03 12.09 -19.78
CA TYR A 117 -3.48 11.97 -18.40
C TYR A 117 -2.29 11.99 -17.45
N ARG A 118 -1.26 11.16 -17.68
CA ARG A 118 -0.04 11.15 -16.87
C ARG A 118 0.66 12.51 -16.86
N ASP A 119 0.84 13.14 -18.03
CA ASP A 119 1.45 14.47 -18.14
C ASP A 119 0.69 15.52 -17.31
N ARG A 120 -0.64 15.52 -17.40
CA ARG A 120 -1.48 16.45 -16.63
C ARG A 120 -1.47 16.16 -15.13
N VAL A 121 -1.45 14.90 -14.72
CA VAL A 121 -1.35 14.51 -13.30
C VAL A 121 -0.06 15.06 -12.70
N ILE A 122 1.09 14.82 -13.36
CA ILE A 122 2.40 15.30 -12.91
C ILE A 122 2.45 16.83 -12.85
N LYS A 123 1.86 17.53 -13.82
CA LYS A 123 1.89 19.01 -13.87
C LYS A 123 0.93 19.68 -12.90
N LYS A 124 -0.21 19.05 -12.59
CA LYS A 124 -1.29 19.68 -11.81
C LYS A 124 -1.28 19.29 -10.34
N ILE A 125 -0.64 18.17 -9.99
CA ILE A 125 -0.60 17.70 -8.61
C ILE A 125 0.80 17.98 -8.05
N ASN A 126 0.86 18.89 -7.07
CA ASN A 126 2.06 19.09 -6.29
C ASN A 126 2.13 18.00 -5.21
N VAL A 127 2.95 16.97 -5.46
CA VAL A 127 3.11 15.83 -4.57
C VAL A 127 3.68 16.24 -3.21
N ASP A 128 4.63 17.17 -3.19
CA ASP A 128 5.24 17.63 -1.93
C ASP A 128 4.23 18.38 -1.06
N GLN A 129 3.38 19.22 -1.67
CA GLN A 129 2.29 19.88 -0.95
C GLN A 129 1.28 18.87 -0.41
N LEU A 130 0.96 17.82 -1.17
CA LEU A 130 0.03 16.78 -0.74
C LEU A 130 0.61 15.98 0.44
N ILE A 131 1.89 15.63 0.38
CA ILE A 131 2.61 14.98 1.47
C ILE A 131 2.60 15.86 2.71
N GLU A 132 2.81 17.16 2.56
CA GLU A 132 2.75 18.08 3.68
C GLU A 132 1.37 18.09 4.33
N GLN A 133 0.31 18.26 3.52
CA GLN A 133 -1.07 18.33 4.00
C GLN A 133 -1.54 17.04 4.69
N ILE A 134 -1.06 15.88 4.24
CA ILE A 134 -1.49 14.58 4.77
C ILE A 134 -0.56 14.13 5.91
N SER A 135 0.75 14.15 5.69
CA SER A 135 1.70 13.49 6.58
C SER A 135 1.99 14.33 7.82
N TYR A 136 2.10 15.66 7.69
CA TYR A 136 2.57 16.49 8.79
C TYR A 136 1.62 16.46 9.99
N PRO A 137 0.29 16.58 9.82
CA PRO A 137 -0.64 16.42 10.94
C PRO A 137 -0.60 15.02 11.58
N VAL A 138 -0.32 13.98 10.79
CA VAL A 138 -0.21 12.61 11.29
C VAL A 138 1.02 12.45 12.17
N TYR A 139 2.20 12.86 11.70
CA TYR A 139 3.41 12.81 12.52
C TYR A 139 3.32 13.74 13.73
N ASP A 140 2.70 14.92 13.58
CA ASP A 140 2.47 15.83 14.69
C ASP A 140 1.63 15.19 15.80
N LYS A 141 0.56 14.49 15.42
CA LYS A 141 -0.32 13.79 16.36
C LYS A 141 0.37 12.69 17.15
N TYR A 142 1.28 11.93 16.54
CA TYR A 142 1.79 10.68 17.11
C TYR A 142 3.22 10.76 17.66
N PHE A 143 4.01 11.76 17.28
CA PHE A 143 5.40 11.86 17.71
C PHE A 143 5.70 13.22 18.32
N THR A 144 6.53 13.21 19.36
CA THR A 144 7.17 14.41 19.91
C THR A 144 8.40 14.79 19.08
N GLU A 145 8.90 16.02 19.26
CA GLU A 145 10.14 16.47 18.60
C GLU A 145 11.34 15.60 18.99
N SER A 146 11.43 15.16 20.25
CA SER A 146 12.50 14.27 20.72
C SER A 146 12.46 12.92 19.99
N GLU A 147 11.27 12.31 19.88
CA GLU A 147 11.12 11.02 19.19
C GLU A 147 11.43 11.14 17.69
N LEU A 148 11.01 12.24 17.05
CA LEU A 148 11.39 12.52 15.66
C LEU A 148 12.90 12.61 15.50
N ARG A 149 13.61 13.28 16.42
CA ARG A 149 15.08 13.34 16.41
C ARG A 149 15.72 11.96 16.56
N ASP A 150 15.19 11.12 17.43
CA ASP A 150 15.69 9.75 17.62
C ASP A 150 15.50 8.90 16.36
N ILE A 151 14.31 8.97 15.75
CA ILE A 151 13.99 8.26 14.50
C ILE A 151 14.90 8.74 13.36
N ILE A 152 15.08 10.05 13.21
CA ILE A 152 16.00 10.63 12.23
C ILE A 152 17.44 10.16 12.49
N GLY A 153 17.87 10.16 13.75
CA GLY A 153 19.19 9.67 14.15
C GLY A 153 19.43 8.22 13.72
N PHE A 154 18.44 7.36 13.92
CA PHE A 154 18.49 5.98 13.43
C PHE A 154 18.61 5.93 11.91
N TYR A 155 17.72 6.58 11.15
CA TYR A 155 17.73 6.50 9.69
C TYR A 155 18.96 7.14 9.04
N LYS A 156 19.62 8.09 9.72
CA LYS A 156 20.92 8.63 9.29
C LYS A 156 22.10 7.68 9.50
N SER A 157 21.99 6.71 10.39
CA SER A 157 23.04 5.71 10.61
C SER A 157 23.22 4.80 9.39
N GLU A 158 24.38 4.16 9.26
CA GLU A 158 24.65 3.21 8.16
C GLU A 158 23.65 2.04 8.16
N THR A 159 23.28 1.53 9.34
CA THR A 159 22.25 0.49 9.47
C THR A 159 20.86 1.02 9.12
N GLY A 160 20.52 2.27 9.47
CA GLY A 160 19.25 2.90 9.13
C GLY A 160 19.07 3.11 7.63
N LYS A 161 20.10 3.64 6.94
CA LYS A 161 20.11 3.76 5.48
C LYS A 161 19.97 2.40 4.80
N LYS A 162 20.71 1.39 5.28
CA LYS A 162 20.60 0.02 4.78
C LYS A 162 19.19 -0.55 4.98
N THR A 163 18.54 -0.20 6.09
CA THR A 163 17.15 -0.59 6.38
C THR A 163 16.19 0.01 5.33
N ILE A 164 16.29 1.30 5.03
CA ILE A 164 15.46 1.95 4.01
C ILE A 164 15.59 1.24 2.65
N GLY A 165 16.82 0.91 2.25
CA GLY A 165 17.08 0.26 0.95
C GLY A 165 16.63 -1.21 0.88
N LEU A 166 16.80 -1.98 1.96
CA LEU A 166 16.56 -3.43 1.93
C LEU A 166 15.16 -3.85 2.37
N MET A 167 14.44 -3.06 3.16
CA MET A 167 13.13 -3.45 3.69
C MET A 167 12.11 -3.84 2.60
N PRO A 168 11.99 -3.10 1.47
CA PRO A 168 11.11 -3.53 0.38
C PRO A 168 11.47 -4.90 -0.20
N GLN A 169 12.77 -5.21 -0.31
CA GLN A 169 13.26 -6.48 -0.83
C GLN A 169 13.00 -7.63 0.16
N ILE A 170 13.24 -7.39 1.46
CA ILE A 170 12.95 -8.36 2.52
C ILE A 170 11.46 -8.70 2.55
N PHE A 171 10.59 -7.69 2.43
CA PHE A 171 9.14 -7.90 2.37
C PHE A 171 8.74 -8.70 1.12
N SER A 172 9.24 -8.32 -0.05
CA SER A 172 8.96 -9.02 -1.31
C SER A 172 9.39 -10.49 -1.27
N GLU A 173 10.60 -10.77 -0.77
CA GLU A 173 11.13 -12.12 -0.61
C GLU A 173 10.31 -12.93 0.39
N SER A 174 9.87 -12.32 1.50
CA SER A 174 9.04 -12.97 2.51
C SER A 174 7.68 -13.39 1.94
N MET A 175 7.05 -12.53 1.15
CA MET A 175 5.79 -12.84 0.46
C MET A 175 5.96 -13.94 -0.57
N ARG A 176 7.03 -13.89 -1.38
CA ARG A 176 7.35 -14.93 -2.37
C ARG A 176 7.51 -16.30 -1.70
N ARG A 177 8.31 -16.38 -0.64
CA ARG A 177 8.52 -17.61 0.12
C ARG A 177 7.25 -18.12 0.78
N THR A 178 6.42 -17.22 1.29
CA THR A 178 5.11 -17.59 1.85
C THR A 178 4.26 -18.28 0.79
N ASN A 179 4.18 -17.73 -0.42
CA ASN A 179 3.42 -18.35 -1.51
C ASN A 179 3.99 -19.71 -1.93
N GLU A 180 5.31 -19.84 -2.00
CA GLU A 180 6.00 -21.09 -2.36
C GLU A 180 5.75 -22.22 -1.35
N ILE A 181 5.60 -21.89 -0.07
CA ILE A 181 5.42 -22.89 0.99
C ILE A 181 3.93 -23.15 1.26
N LEU A 182 3.12 -22.09 1.35
CA LEU A 182 1.74 -22.17 1.82
C LEU A 182 0.79 -22.66 0.72
N LEU A 183 0.89 -22.13 -0.50
CA LEU A 183 -0.08 -22.46 -1.57
C LEU A 183 -0.08 -23.95 -1.94
N PRO A 184 1.08 -24.64 -2.07
CA PRO A 184 1.06 -26.08 -2.34
C PRO A 184 0.41 -26.89 -1.22
N LYS A 185 0.63 -26.51 0.05
CA LYS A 185 0.02 -27.17 1.20
C LYS A 185 -1.50 -26.99 1.20
N MET A 186 -1.97 -25.76 0.98
CA MET A 186 -3.41 -25.48 0.86
C MET A 186 -4.04 -26.24 -0.31
N SER A 187 -3.35 -26.32 -1.45
CA SER A 187 -3.80 -27.09 -2.62
C SER A 187 -3.93 -28.59 -2.33
N SER A 188 -2.95 -29.17 -1.61
CA SER A 188 -3.00 -30.57 -1.17
C SER A 188 -4.23 -30.84 -0.30
N ILE A 189 -4.42 -30.02 0.73
CA ILE A 189 -5.58 -30.13 1.64
C ILE A 189 -6.89 -30.03 0.86
N MET A 190 -7.00 -29.09 -0.08
CA MET A 190 -8.22 -28.95 -0.88
C MET A 190 -8.45 -30.17 -1.78
N THR A 191 -7.39 -30.73 -2.36
CA THR A 191 -7.46 -31.94 -3.20
C THR A 191 -7.90 -33.15 -2.38
N GLU A 192 -7.39 -33.29 -1.15
CA GLU A 192 -7.78 -34.33 -0.20
C GLU A 192 -9.28 -34.24 0.13
N ILE A 193 -9.77 -33.05 0.50
CA ILE A 193 -11.19 -32.81 0.81
C ILE A 193 -12.08 -33.11 -0.40
N ILE A 194 -11.74 -32.63 -1.59
CA ILE A 194 -12.52 -32.90 -2.81
C ILE A 194 -12.59 -34.40 -3.08
N SER A 195 -11.48 -35.12 -2.91
CA SER A 195 -11.42 -36.56 -3.15
C SER A 195 -12.30 -37.33 -2.16
N GLU A 196 -12.24 -36.97 -0.87
CA GLU A 196 -13.06 -37.57 0.18
C GLU A 196 -14.56 -37.37 -0.10
N GLU A 197 -14.99 -36.13 -0.37
CA GLU A 197 -16.39 -35.81 -0.63
C GLU A 197 -16.93 -36.51 -1.89
N LEU A 198 -16.14 -36.57 -2.96
CA LEU A 198 -16.54 -37.27 -4.19
C LEU A 198 -16.66 -38.78 -3.98
N LEU A 199 -15.78 -39.40 -3.19
CA LEU A 199 -15.86 -40.83 -2.85
C LEU A 199 -17.10 -41.13 -2.00
N ASN A 200 -17.41 -40.27 -1.02
CA ASN A 200 -18.58 -40.41 -0.16
C ASN A 200 -19.90 -40.24 -0.92
N ALA A 201 -19.91 -39.49 -2.02
CA ALA A 201 -21.08 -39.28 -2.86
C ALA A 201 -21.44 -40.48 -3.76
N ILE A 202 -20.57 -41.49 -3.89
CA ILE A 202 -20.86 -42.69 -4.68
C ILE A 202 -21.82 -43.60 -3.90
N PRO A 203 -22.96 -44.04 -4.49
CA PRO A 203 -23.89 -44.94 -3.82
C PRO A 203 -23.19 -46.25 -3.42
N GLN A 204 -23.20 -46.57 -2.12
CA GLN A 204 -22.72 -47.87 -1.62
C GLN A 204 -23.72 -48.95 -2.08
N LYS A 205 -23.21 -50.00 -2.75
CA LYS A 205 -23.99 -51.16 -3.21
C LYS A 205 -24.24 -52.16 -2.08
#